data_AF-R5R2Z9-F1
#
_entry.id   AF-R5R2Z9-F1
#
_cell.length_a   1.000
_cell.length_b   1.000
_cell.length_c   1.000
_cell.angle_alpha   90.00
_cell.angle_beta   90.00
_cell.angle_gamma   90.00
#
_symmetry.space_group_name_H-M   'P 1'
#
loop_
_entity.id
_entity.type
_entity.pdbx_description
1 polymer ?
#
loop_
_entity_poly.entity_id
_entity_poly.type
_entity_poly.pdbx_seq_one_letter_code
_entity_poly.pdbx_strand_id
1 'polypeptide(L)'
;MPWCPVCKNEYREGYTHCNDCDVDLVDSLEEGPRALIAGAEYDMNRMAELLQAKDVECFVRPGQRKDEFELYVTEEHAERATAYLQSYVQAMMQQQEKERRAAMGMDVDAEDGADTETPEEQQTPERAALYEDKNNKAEDAKSSAIALILVGGIGVVFIVALVMDYLPIHLFGLGKYLISGIMTTMFLVFIGMGVSSIKTYKKYLGIAEEEQKNIEQIMDLLAQHMSKEVIDAKLAGEPEEMPQIYYSRLALIKEFLEAHYGGLEPALLEKLADDWYEELYGESDEELLSEESDEESVEESSEEDEETAENEE
;
A
#
# COMPACT_ATOMS: atom_id res chain seq x y z
N MET A 1 -2.19 -46.81 0.37
CA MET A 1 -0.77 -46.45 0.56
C MET A 1 -0.77 -45.20 1.42
N PRO A 2 0.07 -45.13 2.47
CA PRO A 2 0.11 -43.99 3.37
C PRO A 2 0.72 -42.75 2.69
N TRP A 3 0.18 -41.58 2.98
CA TRP A 3 0.57 -40.29 2.42
C TRP A 3 1.05 -39.35 3.52
N CYS A 4 2.04 -38.51 3.21
CA CYS A 4 2.34 -37.38 4.09
C CYS A 4 1.36 -36.23 3.81
N PRO A 5 0.61 -35.74 4.81
CA PRO A 5 -0.38 -34.68 4.60
C PRO A 5 0.26 -33.31 4.31
N VAL A 6 1.54 -33.14 4.66
CA VAL A 6 2.29 -31.88 4.47
C VAL A 6 2.96 -31.85 3.09
N CYS A 7 3.87 -32.78 2.80
CA CYS A 7 4.62 -32.79 1.53
C CYS A 7 3.93 -33.54 0.38
N LYS A 8 2.80 -34.21 0.65
CA LYS A 8 2.00 -34.96 -0.32
C LYS A 8 2.73 -36.15 -0.98
N ASN A 9 3.84 -36.59 -0.40
CA ASN A 9 4.56 -37.78 -0.87
C ASN A 9 3.83 -39.07 -0.50
N GLU A 10 3.85 -40.03 -1.42
CA GLU A 10 3.35 -41.40 -1.22
C GLU A 10 4.42 -42.29 -0.59
N TYR A 11 4.05 -43.02 0.45
CA TYR A 11 4.92 -43.96 1.16
C TYR A 11 4.49 -45.40 0.91
N ARG A 12 5.45 -46.33 1.06
CA ARG A 12 5.17 -47.76 1.00
C ARG A 12 4.38 -48.21 2.23
N GLU A 13 3.61 -49.29 2.09
CA GLU A 13 2.88 -49.91 3.20
C GLU A 13 3.83 -50.34 4.34
N GLY A 14 3.47 -50.04 5.58
CA GLY A 14 4.25 -50.34 6.78
C GLY A 14 5.04 -49.16 7.36
N TYR A 15 5.09 -48.02 6.67
CA TYR A 15 5.59 -46.76 7.23
C TYR A 15 4.43 -45.99 7.87
N THR A 16 4.65 -45.44 9.06
CA THR A 16 3.63 -44.68 9.81
C THR A 16 4.01 -43.21 10.05
N HIS A 17 5.24 -42.82 9.72
CA HIS A 17 5.79 -41.50 10.07
C HIS A 17 6.70 -40.96 8.96
N CYS A 18 6.58 -39.67 8.66
CA CYS A 18 7.35 -38.97 7.63
C CYS A 18 8.68 -38.44 8.19
N ASN A 19 9.82 -38.86 7.64
CA ASN A 19 11.14 -38.41 8.12
C ASN A 19 11.45 -36.93 7.82
N ASP A 20 10.87 -36.36 6.76
CA ASP A 20 11.15 -34.99 6.34
C ASP A 20 10.23 -33.98 7.06
N CYS A 21 8.95 -34.34 7.21
CA CYS A 21 7.94 -33.48 7.80
C CYS A 21 7.72 -33.72 9.30
N ASP A 22 8.19 -34.84 9.84
CA ASP A 22 8.03 -35.27 11.24
C ASP A 22 6.54 -35.35 11.67
N VAL A 23 5.71 -35.88 10.78
CA VAL A 23 4.25 -36.05 10.99
C VAL A 23 3.83 -37.47 10.66
N ASP A 24 2.73 -37.90 11.29
CA ASP A 24 2.14 -39.21 11.03
C ASP A 24 1.50 -39.26 9.63
N LEU A 25 1.67 -40.40 8.97
CA LEU A 25 1.15 -40.62 7.62
C LEU A 25 -0.33 -40.97 7.67
N VAL A 26 -1.09 -40.44 6.72
CA VAL A 26 -2.55 -40.61 6.59
C VAL A 26 -2.90 -41.49 5.40
N ASP A 27 -4.00 -42.24 5.46
CA ASP A 27 -4.43 -43.10 4.35
C ASP A 27 -5.01 -42.30 3.17
N SER A 28 -5.55 -41.11 3.46
CA SER A 28 -6.02 -40.12 2.49
C SER A 28 -5.53 -38.72 2.87
N LEU A 29 -5.14 -37.89 1.89
CA LEU A 29 -4.74 -36.49 2.12
C LEU A 29 -5.83 -35.62 2.72
N GLU A 30 -7.09 -36.06 2.65
CA GLU A 30 -8.23 -35.39 3.29
C GLU A 30 -8.29 -35.62 4.81
N GLU A 31 -7.54 -36.58 5.36
CA GLU A 31 -7.59 -36.97 6.78
C GLU A 31 -6.47 -36.34 7.63
N GLY A 32 -5.69 -35.41 7.06
CA GLY A 32 -4.50 -34.83 7.69
C GLY A 32 -4.62 -33.35 8.05
N PRO A 33 -3.65 -32.81 8.81
CA PRO A 33 -3.55 -31.37 9.06
C PRO A 33 -3.48 -30.59 7.75
N ARG A 34 -4.29 -29.53 7.66
CA ARG A 34 -4.40 -28.68 6.46
C ARG A 34 -3.77 -27.31 6.70
N ALA A 35 -3.21 -26.73 5.64
CA ALA A 35 -2.74 -25.35 5.66
C ALA A 35 -3.95 -24.40 5.82
N LEU A 36 -3.87 -23.52 6.81
CA LEU A 36 -4.92 -22.58 7.17
C LEU A 36 -4.70 -21.20 6.55
N ILE A 37 -3.46 -20.70 6.64
CA ILE A 37 -3.04 -19.40 6.11
C ILE A 37 -1.54 -19.43 5.78
N ALA A 38 -1.13 -18.63 4.81
CA ALA A 38 0.26 -18.43 4.43
C ALA A 38 0.67 -16.96 4.62
N GLY A 39 1.94 -16.72 4.93
CA GLY A 39 2.50 -15.37 5.10
C GLY A 39 3.96 -15.39 5.52
N ALA A 40 4.44 -14.27 6.05
CA ALA A 40 5.82 -14.15 6.52
C ALA A 40 6.07 -15.03 7.77
N GLU A 41 7.31 -15.52 7.91
CA GLU A 41 7.73 -16.41 9.00
C GLU A 41 7.33 -15.87 10.39
N TYR A 42 7.60 -14.58 10.63
CA TYR A 42 7.31 -13.91 11.89
C TYR A 42 5.81 -13.94 12.24
N ASP A 43 4.96 -13.64 11.25
CA ASP A 43 3.51 -13.59 11.45
C ASP A 43 2.94 -14.99 11.68
N MET A 44 3.39 -15.99 10.92
CA MET A 44 2.95 -17.38 11.07
C MET A 44 3.34 -17.95 12.44
N ASN A 45 4.57 -17.70 12.90
CA ASN A 45 5.02 -18.11 14.23
C ASN A 45 4.22 -17.43 15.34
N ARG A 46 3.95 -16.12 15.22
CA ARG A 46 3.13 -15.38 16.19
C ARG A 46 1.69 -15.89 16.24
N MET A 47 1.11 -16.24 15.09
CA MET A 47 -0.23 -16.84 15.02
C MET A 47 -0.24 -18.25 15.64
N ALA A 48 0.81 -19.05 15.40
CA ALA A 48 0.96 -20.37 16.02
C ALA A 48 1.02 -20.29 17.54
N GLU A 49 1.81 -19.37 18.10
CA GLU A 49 1.88 -19.15 19.56
C GLU A 49 0.52 -18.82 20.17
N LEU A 50 -0.27 -17.99 19.49
CA LEU A 50 -1.62 -17.64 19.94
C LEU A 50 -2.58 -18.83 19.94
N LEU A 51 -2.50 -19.67 18.91
CA LEU A 51 -3.32 -20.89 18.80
C LEU A 51 -2.90 -21.93 19.85
N GLN A 52 -1.60 -22.14 20.05
CA GLN A 52 -1.07 -23.04 21.08
C GLN A 52 -1.49 -22.59 22.48
N ALA A 53 -1.51 -21.28 22.76
CA ALA A 53 -2.01 -20.73 24.03
C ALA A 53 -3.52 -20.98 24.25
N LYS A 54 -4.26 -21.45 23.23
CA LYS A 54 -5.67 -21.81 23.28
C LYS A 54 -5.91 -23.32 23.17
N ASP A 55 -4.87 -24.14 23.38
CA ASP A 55 -4.91 -25.60 23.23
C ASP A 55 -5.35 -26.02 21.82
N VAL A 56 -4.89 -25.29 20.79
CA VAL A 56 -5.05 -25.69 19.37
C VAL A 56 -3.72 -26.22 18.87
N GLU A 57 -3.71 -27.47 18.43
CA GLU A 57 -2.53 -28.10 17.84
C GLU A 57 -2.26 -27.54 16.44
N CYS A 58 -1.12 -26.87 16.28
CA CYS A 58 -0.70 -26.24 15.03
C CYS A 58 0.82 -26.19 14.89
N PHE A 59 1.28 -26.13 13.65
CA PHE A 59 2.71 -26.03 13.32
C PHE A 59 2.93 -25.18 12.06
N VAL A 60 4.11 -24.57 11.94
CA VAL A 60 4.48 -23.70 10.82
C VAL A 60 5.54 -24.40 9.96
N ARG A 61 5.41 -24.30 8.63
CA ARG A 61 6.40 -24.84 7.67
C ARG A 61 6.63 -23.87 6.52
N PRO A 62 7.80 -23.92 5.85
CA PRO A 62 8.00 -23.20 4.59
C PRO A 62 6.96 -23.63 3.55
N GLY A 63 6.39 -22.66 2.84
CA GLY A 63 5.46 -22.85 1.74
C GLY A 63 6.16 -23.15 0.42
N GLN A 64 5.42 -23.06 -0.69
CA GLN A 64 5.98 -23.35 -2.01
C GLN A 64 6.82 -22.21 -2.59
N ARG A 65 6.58 -20.97 -2.17
CA ARG A 65 7.37 -19.81 -2.59
C ARG A 65 8.53 -19.55 -1.64
N LYS A 66 9.57 -18.91 -2.17
CA LYS A 66 10.69 -18.41 -1.37
C LYS A 66 10.15 -17.39 -0.36
N ASP A 67 10.55 -17.53 0.90
CA ASP A 67 10.19 -16.66 2.03
C ASP A 67 8.70 -16.70 2.45
N GLU A 68 7.92 -17.67 1.95
CA GLU A 68 6.55 -17.93 2.38
C GLU A 68 6.51 -19.05 3.42
N PHE A 69 5.71 -18.88 4.46
CA PHE A 69 5.47 -19.89 5.50
C PHE A 69 3.97 -20.14 5.64
N GLU A 70 3.61 -21.39 5.88
CA GLU A 70 2.23 -21.87 6.01
C GLU A 70 1.99 -22.38 7.43
N LEU A 71 0.87 -21.98 8.01
CA LEU A 71 0.39 -22.46 9.30
C LEU A 71 -0.58 -23.62 9.10
N TYR A 72 -0.23 -24.79 9.62
CA TYR A 72 -1.03 -26.01 9.57
C TYR A 72 -1.79 -26.23 10.87
N VAL A 73 -3.04 -26.69 10.75
CA VAL A 73 -3.91 -27.04 11.88
C VAL A 73 -4.59 -28.37 11.59
N THR A 74 -4.84 -29.16 12.63
CA THR A 74 -5.63 -30.38 12.52
C THR A 74 -7.07 -30.07 12.07
N GLU A 75 -7.67 -30.97 11.28
CA GLU A 75 -9.04 -30.79 10.78
C GLU A 75 -10.05 -30.52 11.92
N GLU A 76 -9.90 -31.24 13.05
CA GLU A 76 -10.76 -31.08 14.23
C GLU A 76 -10.75 -29.65 14.79
N HIS A 77 -9.63 -28.94 14.66
CA HIS A 77 -9.46 -27.60 15.23
C HIS A 77 -9.47 -26.48 14.20
N ALA A 78 -9.61 -26.80 12.91
CA ALA A 78 -9.49 -25.80 11.85
C ALA A 78 -10.55 -24.69 11.96
N GLU A 79 -11.82 -25.02 12.20
CA GLU A 79 -12.88 -24.00 12.36
C GLU A 79 -12.63 -23.10 13.58
N ARG A 80 -12.20 -23.70 14.70
CA ARG A 80 -11.88 -22.97 15.93
C ARG A 80 -10.67 -22.06 15.72
N ALA A 81 -9.63 -22.55 15.04
CA ALA A 81 -8.42 -21.79 14.72
C ALA A 81 -8.74 -20.58 13.84
N THR A 82 -9.54 -20.78 12.77
CA THR A 82 -9.99 -19.68 11.91
C THR A 82 -10.73 -18.61 12.70
N ALA A 83 -11.68 -19.01 13.55
CA ALA A 83 -12.45 -18.06 14.36
C ALA A 83 -11.55 -17.25 15.31
N TYR A 84 -10.56 -17.90 15.94
CA TYR A 84 -9.59 -17.20 16.80
C TYR A 84 -8.74 -16.21 16.01
N LEU A 85 -8.14 -16.64 14.90
CA LEU A 85 -7.30 -15.77 14.07
C LEU A 85 -8.10 -14.60 13.51
N GLN A 86 -9.32 -14.83 13.03
CA GLN A 86 -10.19 -13.76 12.52
C GLN A 86 -10.50 -12.73 13.61
N SER A 87 -10.85 -13.17 14.82
CA SER A 87 -11.10 -12.25 15.95
C SER A 87 -9.85 -11.46 16.34
N TYR A 88 -8.67 -12.08 16.26
CA TYR A 88 -7.39 -11.46 16.57
C TYR A 88 -6.99 -10.41 15.53
N VAL A 89 -7.08 -10.76 14.24
CA VAL A 89 -6.83 -9.82 13.12
C VAL A 89 -7.79 -8.64 13.19
N GLN A 90 -9.07 -8.89 13.45
CA GLN A 90 -10.06 -7.82 13.62
C GLN A 90 -9.74 -6.90 14.81
N ALA A 91 -9.32 -7.46 15.96
CA ALA A 91 -8.93 -6.68 17.12
C ALA A 91 -7.66 -5.83 16.85
N MET A 92 -6.68 -6.39 16.14
CA MET A 92 -5.47 -5.67 15.71
C MET A 92 -5.81 -4.52 14.76
N MET A 93 -6.68 -4.76 13.76
CA MET A 93 -7.15 -3.74 12.83
C MET A 93 -7.93 -2.63 13.53
N GLN A 94 -8.81 -2.97 14.47
CA GLN A 94 -9.55 -1.99 15.26
C GLN A 94 -8.63 -1.17 16.17
N GLN A 95 -7.61 -1.79 16.74
CA GLN A 95 -6.63 -1.08 17.56
C GLN A 95 -5.80 -0.12 16.70
N GLN A 96 -5.32 -0.57 15.55
CA GLN A 96 -4.61 0.27 14.60
C GLN A 96 -5.50 1.40 14.08
N GLU A 97 -6.78 1.14 13.80
CA GLU A 97 -7.74 2.17 13.41
C GLU A 97 -8.00 3.15 14.56
N LYS A 98 -8.11 2.67 15.79
CA LYS A 98 -8.30 3.52 16.97
C LYS A 98 -7.08 4.38 17.26
N GLU A 99 -5.88 3.83 17.13
CA GLU A 99 -4.61 4.56 17.22
C GLU A 99 -4.48 5.55 16.07
N ARG A 100 -4.88 5.17 14.86
CA ARG A 100 -4.97 6.07 13.71
C ARG A 100 -5.98 7.19 13.94
N ARG A 101 -7.16 6.90 14.49
CA ARG A 101 -8.20 7.88 14.85
C ARG A 101 -7.75 8.78 16.00
N ALA A 102 -7.03 8.24 16.97
CA ALA A 102 -6.45 8.99 18.09
C ALA A 102 -5.30 9.90 17.62
N ALA A 103 -4.41 9.41 16.75
CA ALA A 103 -3.39 10.20 16.08
C ALA A 103 -4.03 11.28 15.19
N MET A 104 -5.15 10.96 14.55
CA MET A 104 -5.98 11.90 13.79
C MET A 104 -6.77 12.87 14.69
N GLY A 105 -6.91 12.62 16.00
CA GLY A 105 -7.61 13.49 16.96
C GLY A 105 -9.14 13.54 16.76
N MET A 106 -9.73 12.41 16.36
CA MET A 106 -11.18 12.23 16.19
C MET A 106 -11.82 11.64 17.46
N ASP A 107 -11.88 12.45 18.51
CA ASP A 107 -12.72 12.23 19.67
C ASP A 107 -13.99 13.10 19.54
N VAL A 108 -15.00 12.54 18.88
CA VAL A 108 -16.40 12.88 19.15
C VAL A 108 -17.21 11.59 19.13
N ASP A 109 -17.58 11.15 20.32
CA ASP A 109 -18.67 10.19 20.54
C ASP A 109 -19.94 10.73 19.87
N ALA A 110 -20.38 10.06 18.81
CA ALA A 110 -21.73 10.17 18.30
C ALA A 110 -22.11 8.85 17.66
N GLU A 111 -22.86 8.05 18.43
CA GLU A 111 -23.82 7.09 17.89
C GLU A 111 -24.65 7.79 16.81
N ASP A 112 -24.63 7.30 15.57
CA ASP A 112 -25.74 6.58 14.97
C ASP A 112 -25.43 6.30 13.50
N GLY A 113 -25.96 5.19 13.00
CA GLY A 113 -25.56 4.56 11.75
C GLY A 113 -25.80 5.39 10.48
N ALA A 114 -24.90 5.18 9.52
CA ALA A 114 -25.21 5.24 8.10
C ALA A 114 -24.07 4.54 7.36
N ASP A 115 -24.34 3.33 6.90
CA ASP A 115 -23.54 2.64 5.91
C ASP A 115 -23.40 3.55 4.68
N THR A 116 -22.17 3.90 4.33
CA THR A 116 -21.85 4.45 3.01
C THR A 116 -20.80 3.57 2.40
N GLU A 117 -21.29 2.70 1.51
CA GLU A 117 -20.54 1.95 0.52
C GLU A 117 -19.61 2.91 -0.23
N THR A 118 -18.31 2.68 -0.10
CA THR A 118 -17.28 3.34 -0.90
C THR A 118 -17.31 2.73 -2.30
N PRO A 119 -17.45 3.53 -3.39
CA PRO A 119 -17.28 2.98 -4.72
C PRO A 119 -15.82 2.56 -4.93
N GLU A 120 -15.65 1.26 -5.21
CA GLU A 120 -14.46 0.71 -5.86
C GLU A 120 -14.24 1.41 -7.21
N GLU A 121 -13.10 2.06 -7.38
CA GLU A 121 -12.49 2.23 -8.70
C GLU A 121 -11.05 1.71 -8.66
N GLN A 122 -10.97 0.43 -9.00
CA GLN A 122 -9.93 -0.26 -9.77
C GLN A 122 -8.56 0.42 -9.87
N GLN A 123 -7.63 -0.06 -9.04
CA GLN A 123 -6.19 0.11 -9.21
C GLN A 123 -5.63 -1.03 -10.05
N THR A 124 -4.98 -0.67 -11.15
CA THR A 124 -4.06 -1.50 -11.93
C THR A 124 -2.77 -1.69 -11.11
N PRO A 125 -2.11 -2.86 -11.16
CA PRO A 125 -1.24 -3.31 -10.08
C PRO A 125 0.18 -2.76 -10.13
N GLU A 126 0.76 -2.62 -8.94
CA GLU A 126 2.14 -2.99 -8.61
C GLU A 126 3.26 -2.33 -9.44
N ARG A 127 3.70 -1.13 -9.02
CA ARG A 127 5.10 -0.68 -9.10
C ARG A 127 5.39 0.26 -7.93
N ALA A 128 6.18 -0.24 -6.99
CA ALA A 128 6.66 0.44 -5.78
C ALA A 128 5.55 0.93 -4.82
N ALA A 129 5.81 0.80 -3.53
CA ALA A 129 4.93 1.36 -2.51
C ALA A 129 4.89 2.88 -2.69
N LEU A 130 3.84 3.36 -3.37
CA LEU A 130 3.59 4.77 -3.62
C LEU A 130 3.64 5.49 -2.27
N TYR A 131 4.68 6.27 -2.02
CA TYR A 131 4.68 7.23 -0.93
C TYR A 131 3.47 8.15 -1.16
N GLU A 132 2.38 7.87 -0.43
CA GLU A 132 1.14 8.63 -0.54
C GLU A 132 1.42 10.01 0.04
N ASP A 133 1.71 10.96 -0.85
CA ASP A 133 2.09 12.31 -0.50
C ASP A 133 1.02 12.91 0.43
N LYS A 134 1.41 13.20 1.67
CA LYS A 134 0.52 13.80 2.67
C LYS A 134 -0.01 15.16 2.20
N ASN A 135 0.66 15.79 1.23
CA ASN A 135 0.19 16.97 0.51
C ASN A 135 -1.05 16.69 -0.35
N ASN A 136 -1.06 15.60 -1.15
CA ASN A 136 -2.23 15.21 -1.96
C ASN A 136 -3.44 14.93 -1.06
N LYS A 137 -3.22 14.26 0.09
CA LYS A 137 -4.26 14.01 1.09
C LYS A 137 -4.80 15.30 1.72
N ALA A 138 -3.95 16.32 1.89
CA ALA A 138 -4.38 17.64 2.36
C ALA A 138 -5.14 18.42 1.28
N GLU A 139 -4.79 18.29 0.00
CA GLU A 139 -5.49 18.91 -1.12
C GLU A 139 -6.88 18.30 -1.36
N ASP A 140 -7.03 16.98 -1.22
CA ASP A 140 -8.33 16.31 -1.33
C ASP A 140 -9.25 16.65 -0.15
N ALA A 141 -8.71 16.77 1.07
CA ALA A 141 -9.46 17.27 2.22
C ALA A 141 -9.89 18.74 2.03
N LYS A 142 -9.04 19.57 1.39
CA LYS A 142 -9.34 20.97 1.07
C LYS A 142 -10.44 21.08 0.01
N SER A 143 -10.34 20.30 -1.08
CA SER A 143 -11.30 20.33 -2.19
C SER A 143 -12.69 19.88 -1.73
N SER A 144 -12.76 18.80 -0.94
CA SER A 144 -13.99 18.29 -0.33
C SER A 144 -14.58 19.27 0.69
N ALA A 145 -13.76 19.89 1.55
CA ALA A 145 -14.21 20.90 2.51
C ALA A 145 -14.82 22.13 1.84
N ILE A 146 -14.15 22.64 0.80
CA ILE A 146 -14.61 23.80 0.03
C ILE A 146 -15.92 23.46 -0.68
N ALA A 147 -16.03 22.30 -1.32
CA ALA A 147 -17.25 21.87 -2.00
C ALA A 147 -18.46 21.79 -1.04
N LEU A 148 -18.29 21.16 0.12
CA LEU A 148 -19.35 21.02 1.12
C LEU A 148 -19.82 22.38 1.69
N ILE A 149 -18.89 23.29 1.95
CA ILE A 149 -19.21 24.63 2.47
C ILE A 149 -19.87 25.50 1.41
N LEU A 150 -19.44 25.39 0.15
CA LEU A 150 -20.01 26.16 -0.96
C LEU A 150 -21.47 25.72 -1.21
N VAL A 151 -21.71 24.41 -1.34
CA VAL A 151 -23.05 23.84 -1.53
C VAL A 151 -23.94 24.12 -0.31
N GLY A 152 -23.40 23.97 0.91
CA GLY A 152 -24.09 24.30 2.16
C GLY A 152 -24.48 25.78 2.25
N GLY A 153 -23.57 26.68 1.89
CA GLY A 153 -23.78 28.13 1.90
C GLY A 153 -24.84 28.57 0.89
N ILE A 154 -24.78 28.05 -0.35
CA ILE A 154 -25.82 28.31 -1.37
C ILE A 154 -27.18 27.79 -0.90
N GLY A 155 -27.22 26.61 -0.29
CA GLY A 155 -28.44 26.03 0.28
C GLY A 155 -29.09 26.90 1.35
N VAL A 156 -28.28 27.46 2.28
CA VAL A 156 -28.77 28.39 3.31
C VAL A 156 -29.30 29.68 2.70
N VAL A 157 -28.61 30.25 1.70
CA VAL A 157 -29.09 31.45 0.98
C VAL A 157 -30.41 31.17 0.26
N PHE A 158 -30.56 29.99 -0.36
CA PHE A 158 -31.79 29.57 -1.01
C PHE A 158 -32.94 29.41 -0.01
N ILE A 159 -32.70 28.85 1.18
CA ILE A 159 -33.69 28.76 2.26
C ILE A 159 -34.14 30.15 2.71
N VAL A 160 -33.20 31.08 2.91
CA VAL A 160 -33.53 32.47 3.30
C VAL A 160 -34.39 33.14 2.21
N ALA A 161 -34.08 32.91 0.93
CA ALA A 161 -34.87 33.43 -0.19
C ALA A 161 -36.30 32.84 -0.25
N LEU A 162 -36.48 31.56 0.12
CA LEU A 162 -37.80 30.92 0.24
C LEU A 162 -38.60 31.43 1.44
N VAL A 163 -37.95 31.72 2.56
CA VAL A 163 -38.61 32.27 3.77
C VAL A 163 -39.06 33.71 3.55
N MET A 164 -38.23 34.53 2.87
CA MET A 164 -38.57 35.93 2.52
C MET A 164 -39.50 36.08 1.31
N ASP A 165 -40.04 34.97 0.77
CA ASP A 165 -40.93 34.94 -0.41
C ASP A 165 -40.35 35.64 -1.66
N TYR A 166 -39.02 35.66 -1.80
CA TYR A 166 -38.35 36.20 -2.98
C TYR A 166 -38.48 35.27 -4.20
N LEU A 167 -38.65 33.96 -3.97
CA LEU A 167 -38.97 32.98 -4.99
C LEU A 167 -40.49 32.67 -4.98
N PRO A 168 -41.23 32.92 -6.07
CA PRO A 168 -42.68 32.72 -6.15
C PRO A 168 -43.06 31.24 -6.38
N ILE A 169 -42.58 30.34 -5.53
CA ILE A 169 -42.97 28.93 -5.55
C ILE A 169 -44.17 28.78 -4.61
N HIS A 170 -45.36 28.53 -5.16
CA HIS A 170 -46.59 28.40 -4.38
C HIS A 170 -46.67 27.05 -3.65
N LEU A 171 -45.94 26.93 -2.55
CA LEU A 171 -46.10 25.86 -1.56
C LEU A 171 -47.11 26.33 -0.50
N PHE A 172 -48.34 25.82 -0.57
CA PHE A 172 -49.44 26.26 0.30
C PHE A 172 -49.26 25.81 1.77
N GLY A 173 -49.29 26.78 2.70
CA GLY A 173 -49.53 26.55 4.14
C GLY A 173 -48.36 25.96 4.95
N LEU A 174 -48.67 25.12 5.94
CA LEU A 174 -47.70 24.51 6.87
C LEU A 174 -46.60 23.69 6.17
N GLY A 175 -46.83 23.22 4.94
CA GLY A 175 -45.85 22.47 4.15
C GLY A 175 -44.59 23.26 3.80
N LYS A 176 -44.69 24.60 3.67
CA LYS A 176 -43.52 25.48 3.43
C LYS A 176 -42.51 25.38 4.57
N TYR A 177 -42.99 25.37 5.81
CA TYR A 177 -42.14 25.30 7.00
C TYR A 177 -41.61 23.89 7.26
N LEU A 178 -42.39 22.85 6.94
CA LEU A 178 -41.97 21.45 7.09
C LEU A 178 -40.84 21.11 6.09
N ILE A 179 -40.98 21.52 4.83
CA ILE A 179 -39.96 21.29 3.80
C ILE A 179 -38.72 22.17 4.06
N SER A 180 -38.92 23.44 4.43
CA SER A 180 -37.80 24.32 4.83
C SER A 180 -37.03 23.77 6.02
N GLY A 181 -37.71 23.17 7.00
CA GLY A 181 -37.08 22.55 8.17
C GLY A 181 -36.16 21.40 7.77
N ILE A 182 -36.65 20.45 6.97
CA ILE A 182 -35.86 19.30 6.51
C ILE A 182 -34.63 19.74 5.70
N MET A 183 -34.81 20.69 4.77
CA MET A 183 -33.70 21.23 3.97
C MET A 183 -32.67 21.93 4.86
N THR A 184 -33.11 22.70 5.85
CA THR A 184 -32.21 23.39 6.78
C THR A 184 -31.37 22.42 7.58
N THR A 185 -31.97 21.35 8.11
CA THR A 185 -31.26 20.31 8.87
C THR A 185 -30.17 19.65 8.01
N MET A 186 -30.47 19.30 6.76
CA MET A 186 -29.50 18.68 5.86
C MET A 186 -28.32 19.62 5.55
N PHE A 187 -28.59 20.91 5.26
CA PHE A 187 -27.51 21.88 5.02
C PHE A 187 -26.65 22.18 6.25
N LEU A 188 -27.21 22.14 7.46
CA LEU A 188 -26.44 22.28 8.69
C LEU A 188 -25.47 21.10 8.91
N VAL A 189 -25.85 19.88 8.53
CA VAL A 189 -24.97 18.70 8.57
C VAL A 189 -23.80 18.88 7.60
N PHE A 190 -24.05 19.31 6.36
CA PHE A 190 -22.99 19.58 5.39
C PHE A 190 -22.02 20.69 5.84
N ILE A 191 -22.54 21.75 6.47
CA ILE A 191 -21.70 22.82 7.03
C ILE A 191 -20.87 22.30 8.22
N GLY A 192 -21.46 21.49 9.10
CA GLY A 192 -20.75 20.87 10.22
C GLY A 192 -19.61 19.94 9.77
N MET A 193 -19.89 19.07 8.79
CA MET A 193 -18.88 18.21 8.16
C MET A 193 -17.81 19.03 7.44
N GLY A 194 -18.18 20.08 6.71
CA GLY A 194 -17.24 20.98 6.05
C GLY A 194 -16.30 21.69 7.03
N VAL A 195 -16.81 22.17 8.17
CA VAL A 195 -15.99 22.81 9.22
C VAL A 195 -15.02 21.81 9.86
N SER A 196 -15.45 20.56 10.09
CA SER A 196 -14.57 19.48 10.57
C SER A 196 -13.45 19.20 9.57
N SER A 197 -13.79 19.11 8.27
CA SER A 197 -12.82 18.89 7.19
C SER A 197 -11.79 20.03 7.06
N ILE A 198 -12.18 21.29 7.28
CA ILE A 198 -11.23 22.43 7.32
C ILE A 198 -10.23 22.30 8.48
N LYS A 199 -10.67 21.85 9.67
CA LYS A 199 -9.79 21.67 10.82
C LYS A 199 -8.74 20.59 10.55
N THR A 200 -9.19 19.52 9.92
CA THR A 200 -8.37 18.41 9.44
C THR A 200 -7.38 18.88 8.36
N TYR A 201 -7.82 19.67 7.38
CA TYR A 201 -6.96 20.32 6.38
C TYR A 201 -5.85 21.17 7.03
N LYS A 202 -6.19 22.04 7.98
CA LYS A 202 -5.19 22.88 8.67
C LYS A 202 -4.17 22.07 9.47
N LYS A 203 -4.59 20.95 10.06
CA LYS A 203 -3.70 20.04 10.79
C LYS A 203 -2.72 19.34 9.84
N TYR A 204 -3.22 18.83 8.71
CA TYR A 204 -2.36 18.19 7.71
C TYR A 204 -1.46 19.18 6.96
N LEU A 205 -1.92 20.40 6.70
CA LEU A 205 -1.11 21.43 6.06
C LEU A 205 0.08 21.86 6.95
N GLY A 206 -0.11 21.94 8.26
CA GLY A 206 1.00 22.24 9.18
C GLY A 206 2.04 21.12 9.28
N ILE A 207 1.61 19.86 9.19
CA ILE A 207 2.51 18.70 9.18
C ILE A 207 3.23 18.59 7.83
N ALA A 208 2.52 18.83 6.72
CA ALA A 208 3.09 18.82 5.37
C ALA A 208 4.08 19.97 5.13
N GLU A 209 3.84 21.16 5.70
CA GLU A 209 4.78 22.29 5.60
C GLU A 209 6.09 22.03 6.37
N GLU A 210 6.01 21.33 7.51
CA GLU A 210 7.19 20.90 8.27
C GLU A 210 7.96 19.77 7.57
N GLU A 211 7.26 18.79 6.98
CA GLU A 211 7.88 17.74 6.17
C GLU A 211 8.50 18.27 4.87
N GLN A 212 7.81 19.17 4.15
CA GLN A 212 8.33 19.76 2.91
C GLN A 212 9.61 20.54 3.15
N LYS A 213 9.69 21.28 4.26
CA LYS A 213 10.91 22.00 4.64
C LYS A 213 12.07 21.04 4.94
N ASN A 214 11.78 19.90 5.55
CA ASN A 214 12.79 18.87 5.80
C ASN A 214 13.24 18.21 4.49
N ILE A 215 12.32 17.95 3.55
CA ILE A 215 12.65 17.42 2.22
C ILE A 215 13.51 18.41 1.43
N GLU A 216 13.16 19.70 1.42
CA GLU A 216 13.93 20.74 0.74
C GLU A 216 15.37 20.84 1.32
N GLN A 217 15.51 20.71 2.64
CA GLN A 217 16.83 20.65 3.29
C GLN A 217 17.61 19.38 2.93
N ILE A 218 16.94 18.24 2.76
CA ILE A 218 17.57 16.99 2.32
C ILE A 218 18.04 17.13 0.86
N MET A 219 17.21 17.70 -0.01
CA MET A 219 17.54 17.94 -1.42
C MET A 219 18.70 18.93 -1.59
N ASP A 220 18.73 20.03 -0.83
CA ASP A 220 19.86 20.96 -0.84
C ASP A 220 21.17 20.30 -0.35
N LEU A 221 21.08 19.38 0.61
CA LEU A 221 22.23 18.62 1.10
C LEU A 221 22.73 17.60 0.06
N LEU A 222 21.81 16.92 -0.65
CA LEU A 222 22.17 16.08 -1.79
C LEU A 222 22.83 16.91 -2.90
N ALA A 223 22.27 18.07 -3.26
CA ALA A 223 22.85 18.95 -4.26
C ALA A 223 24.28 19.42 -3.89
N GLN A 224 24.56 19.62 -2.60
CA GLN A 224 25.86 20.08 -2.14
C GLN A 224 26.93 18.98 -2.06
N HIS A 225 26.54 17.70 -1.89
CA HIS A 225 27.48 16.61 -1.60
C HIS A 225 27.44 15.44 -2.58
N MET A 226 26.37 15.29 -3.36
CA MET A 226 26.09 14.17 -4.25
C MET A 226 25.80 14.67 -5.66
N SER A 227 26.78 15.31 -6.28
CA SER A 227 26.73 15.67 -7.71
C SER A 227 27.09 14.49 -8.60
N LYS A 228 26.71 14.56 -9.88
CA LYS A 228 27.00 13.56 -10.93
C LYS A 228 28.48 13.14 -10.92
N GLU A 229 29.37 14.13 -10.84
CA GLU A 229 30.83 13.90 -10.87
C GLU A 229 31.33 13.18 -9.61
N VAL A 230 30.72 13.42 -8.45
CA VAL A 230 31.10 12.76 -7.20
C VAL A 230 30.64 11.30 -7.19
N ILE A 231 29.45 11.04 -7.73
CA ILE A 231 28.89 9.69 -7.83
C ILE A 231 29.70 8.86 -8.84
N ASP A 232 29.90 9.38 -10.05
CA ASP A 232 30.67 8.69 -11.09
C ASP A 232 32.15 8.52 -10.68
N ALA A 233 32.74 9.48 -9.97
CA ALA A 233 34.11 9.33 -9.44
C ALA A 233 34.23 8.26 -8.35
N LYS A 234 33.19 8.05 -7.53
CA LYS A 234 33.16 6.98 -6.53
C LYS A 234 32.98 5.60 -7.17
N LEU A 235 32.33 5.54 -8.33
CA LEU A 235 32.13 4.33 -9.13
C LEU A 235 33.27 4.06 -10.14
N ALA A 236 34.35 4.83 -10.12
CA ALA A 236 35.46 4.65 -11.05
C ALA A 236 36.10 3.26 -10.89
N GLY A 237 35.70 2.31 -11.74
CA GLY A 237 36.13 0.90 -11.72
C GLY A 237 35.02 -0.13 -11.51
N GLU A 238 33.76 0.28 -11.38
CA GLU A 238 32.56 -0.58 -11.37
C GLU A 238 32.00 -0.82 -12.79
N PRO A 239 31.10 -1.79 -13.01
CA PRO A 239 30.56 -2.10 -14.35
C PRO A 239 29.92 -0.88 -15.01
N GLU A 240 30.33 -0.60 -16.26
CA GLU A 240 29.82 0.49 -17.11
C GLU A 240 28.50 0.13 -17.81
N GLU A 241 28.07 -1.14 -17.73
CA GLU A 241 26.89 -1.65 -18.43
C GLU A 241 25.59 -1.49 -17.61
N MET A 242 24.54 -1.02 -18.27
CA MET A 242 23.18 -1.09 -17.75
C MET A 242 22.72 -2.56 -17.64
N PRO A 243 21.87 -2.92 -16.65
CA PRO A 243 21.24 -2.08 -15.62
C PRO A 243 22.07 -1.98 -14.32
N GLN A 244 23.31 -2.48 -14.29
CA GLN A 244 24.07 -2.63 -13.04
C GLN A 244 24.54 -1.28 -12.49
N ILE A 245 24.93 -0.37 -13.38
CA ILE A 245 25.34 0.99 -13.01
C ILE A 245 24.21 1.82 -12.38
N TYR A 246 22.96 1.59 -12.78
CA TYR A 246 21.78 2.20 -12.17
C TYR A 246 21.67 1.82 -10.68
N TYR A 247 21.72 0.51 -10.39
CA TYR A 247 21.57 0.02 -9.02
C TYR A 247 22.72 0.46 -8.11
N SER A 248 23.96 0.53 -8.61
CA SER A 248 25.12 0.99 -7.83
C SER A 248 25.07 2.48 -7.53
N ARG A 249 24.67 3.32 -8.51
CA ARG A 249 24.42 4.75 -8.29
C ARG A 249 23.32 4.98 -7.26
N LEU A 250 22.20 4.27 -7.40
CA LEU A 250 21.08 4.37 -6.47
C LEU A 250 21.47 3.94 -5.05
N ALA A 251 22.25 2.86 -4.91
CA ALA A 251 22.75 2.39 -3.62
C ALA A 251 23.62 3.44 -2.91
N LEU A 252 24.48 4.17 -3.65
CA LEU A 252 25.28 5.26 -3.07
C LEU A 252 24.44 6.44 -2.60
N ILE A 253 23.39 6.80 -3.34
CA ILE A 253 22.47 7.87 -2.95
C ILE A 253 21.72 7.46 -1.67
N LYS A 254 21.23 6.21 -1.62
CA LYS A 254 20.56 5.64 -0.43
C LYS A 254 21.48 5.59 0.78
N GLU A 255 22.70 5.06 0.65
CA GLU A 255 23.66 4.98 1.76
C GLU A 255 24.03 6.37 2.31
N PHE A 256 24.18 7.37 1.43
CA PHE A 256 24.41 8.75 1.84
C PHE A 256 23.22 9.33 2.62
N LEU A 257 21.99 9.09 2.15
CA LEU A 257 20.77 9.51 2.84
C LEU A 257 20.61 8.81 4.21
N GLU A 258 20.90 7.52 4.31
CA GLU A 258 20.87 6.79 5.59
C GLU A 258 21.95 7.27 6.56
N ALA A 259 23.14 7.59 6.07
CA ALA A 259 24.24 8.08 6.91
C ALA A 259 23.96 9.46 7.50
N HIS A 260 23.33 10.36 6.73
CA HIS A 260 23.02 11.73 7.16
C HIS A 260 21.64 11.88 7.81
N TYR A 261 20.69 11.01 7.46
CA TYR A 261 19.30 11.00 7.93
C TYR A 261 18.80 9.58 8.25
N GLY A 262 19.49 8.87 9.15
CA GLY A 262 19.19 7.47 9.53
C GLY A 262 17.85 7.21 10.25
N GLY A 263 16.94 8.19 10.28
CA GLY A 263 15.57 8.06 10.79
C GLY A 263 14.50 8.30 9.72
N LEU A 264 14.88 8.36 8.45
CA LEU A 264 13.95 8.58 7.35
C LEU A 264 13.04 7.35 7.15
N GLU A 265 11.77 7.60 6.83
CA GLU A 265 10.82 6.53 6.52
C GLU A 265 11.29 5.80 5.25
N PRO A 266 11.30 4.45 5.20
CA PRO A 266 11.90 3.70 4.10
C PRO A 266 11.27 4.05 2.74
N ALA A 267 9.97 4.30 2.69
CA ALA A 267 9.27 4.71 1.47
C ALA A 267 9.69 6.11 0.99
N LEU A 268 9.98 7.04 1.90
CA LEU A 268 10.47 8.37 1.56
C LEU A 268 11.93 8.32 1.10
N LEU A 269 12.73 7.44 1.70
CA LEU A 269 14.13 7.24 1.31
C LEU A 269 14.24 6.70 -0.11
N GLU A 270 13.44 5.69 -0.45
CA GLU A 270 13.39 5.14 -1.80
C GLU A 270 12.98 6.21 -2.81
N LYS A 271 11.89 6.94 -2.53
CA LYS A 271 11.42 8.01 -3.40
C LYS A 271 12.48 9.09 -3.64
N LEU A 272 13.11 9.63 -2.59
CA LEU A 272 14.08 10.71 -2.74
C LEU A 272 15.37 10.25 -3.44
N ALA A 273 15.74 8.97 -3.30
CA ALA A 273 16.88 8.43 -4.02
C ALA A 273 16.58 8.28 -5.52
N ASP A 274 15.38 7.81 -5.88
CA ASP A 274 14.92 7.68 -7.26
C ASP A 274 14.77 9.07 -7.92
N ASP A 275 14.10 10.01 -7.25
CA ASP A 275 13.90 11.39 -7.74
C ASP A 275 15.25 12.09 -8.00
N TRP A 276 16.24 11.91 -7.10
CA TRP A 276 17.57 12.49 -7.25
C TRP A 276 18.40 11.81 -8.34
N TYR A 277 18.24 10.50 -8.53
CA TYR A 277 18.86 9.80 -9.65
C TYR A 277 18.34 10.33 -10.99
N GLU A 278 17.02 10.46 -11.12
CA GLU A 278 16.36 10.97 -12.33
C GLU A 278 16.81 12.40 -12.66
N GLU A 279 16.95 13.28 -11.66
CA GLU A 279 17.46 14.64 -11.86
C GLU A 279 18.91 14.67 -12.40
N LEU A 280 19.75 13.70 -12.02
CA LEU A 280 21.17 13.66 -12.42
C LEU A 280 21.42 12.91 -13.74
N TYR A 281 20.61 11.89 -14.05
CA TYR A 281 20.85 10.96 -15.15
C TYR A 281 19.65 10.77 -16.10
N GLY A 282 18.48 11.33 -15.82
CA GLY A 282 17.25 11.12 -16.58
C GLY A 282 17.38 11.46 -18.07
N GLU A 283 18.03 12.58 -18.42
CA GLU A 283 18.26 12.94 -19.83
C GLU A 283 19.35 12.09 -20.51
N SER A 284 20.39 11.68 -19.76
CA SER A 284 21.50 10.91 -20.34
C SER A 284 21.13 9.45 -20.61
N ASP A 285 20.24 8.88 -19.79
CA ASP A 285 19.81 7.48 -19.95
C ASP A 285 18.76 7.35 -21.08
N GLU A 286 17.95 8.40 -21.34
CA GLU A 286 17.04 8.44 -22.51
C GLU A 286 17.80 8.53 -23.86
N GLU A 287 18.89 9.30 -23.93
CA GLU A 287 19.73 9.34 -25.13
C GLU A 287 20.44 8.00 -25.36
N LEU A 288 20.97 7.36 -24.32
CA LEU A 288 21.68 6.07 -24.40
C LEU A 288 20.76 4.91 -24.83
N LEU A 289 19.51 4.90 -24.35
CA LEU A 289 18.48 3.94 -24.78
C LEU A 289 18.03 4.16 -26.24
N SER A 290 18.08 5.40 -26.74
CA SER A 290 17.80 5.68 -28.15
C SER A 290 18.92 5.20 -29.06
N GLU A 291 20.18 5.31 -28.63
CA GLU A 291 21.35 4.85 -29.38
C GLU A 291 21.48 3.31 -29.39
N GLU A 292 21.20 2.62 -28.28
CA GLU A 292 21.18 1.14 -28.24
C GLU A 292 20.06 0.53 -29.11
N SER A 293 18.89 1.19 -29.19
CA SER A 293 17.80 0.73 -30.05
C SER A 293 18.10 0.85 -31.56
N ASP A 294 18.96 1.81 -31.93
CA ASP A 294 19.45 1.95 -33.30
C ASP A 294 20.57 0.92 -33.61
N GLU A 295 21.43 0.57 -32.65
CA GLU A 295 22.47 -0.45 -32.83
C GLU A 295 21.92 -1.89 -32.87
N GLU A 296 20.93 -2.24 -32.02
CA GLU A 296 20.29 -3.57 -32.04
C GLU A 296 19.54 -3.82 -33.37
N SER A 297 19.00 -2.76 -33.98
CA SER A 297 18.38 -2.83 -35.32
C SER A 297 19.36 -3.07 -36.48
N VAL A 298 20.66 -2.76 -36.27
CA VAL A 298 21.72 -2.97 -37.27
C VAL A 298 22.31 -4.36 -37.14
N GLU A 299 22.48 -4.89 -35.92
CA GLU A 299 23.00 -6.26 -35.71
C GLU A 299 22.02 -7.34 -36.17
N GLU A 300 20.70 -7.19 -35.94
CA GLU A 300 19.68 -8.13 -36.41
C GLU A 300 19.61 -8.21 -37.95
N SER A 301 20.00 -7.14 -38.66
CA SER A 301 20.07 -7.13 -40.13
C SER A 301 21.30 -7.84 -40.70
N SER A 302 22.32 -8.08 -39.88
CA SER A 302 23.60 -8.69 -40.31
C SER A 302 23.69 -10.18 -40.05
N GLU A 303 22.91 -10.71 -39.09
CA GLU A 303 22.82 -12.16 -38.83
C GLU A 303 21.87 -12.89 -39.79
N GLU A 304 20.84 -12.22 -40.35
CA GLU A 304 19.94 -12.82 -41.35
C GLU A 304 20.62 -13.05 -42.73
N ASP A 305 21.68 -12.30 -43.04
CA ASP A 305 22.40 -12.41 -44.32
C ASP A 305 23.48 -13.51 -44.34
N GLU A 306 23.96 -14.01 -43.19
CA GLU A 306 24.94 -15.12 -43.15
C GLU A 306 24.29 -16.52 -43.12
N GLU A 307 23.07 -16.68 -42.59
CA GLU A 307 22.41 -18.01 -42.57
C GLU A 307 21.76 -18.39 -43.93
N THR A 308 21.62 -17.44 -44.86
CA THR A 308 21.05 -17.71 -46.20
C THR A 308 22.09 -18.10 -47.26
N ALA A 309 23.39 -18.01 -46.97
CA ALA A 309 24.45 -18.32 -47.94
C ALA A 309 24.97 -19.77 -47.92
N GLU A 310 24.66 -20.57 -46.89
CA GLU A 310 25.14 -21.97 -46.81
C GLU A 310 24.14 -23.04 -47.31
N ASN A 311 22.99 -22.64 -47.89
CA ASN A 311 21.97 -23.60 -48.38
C ASN A 311 21.75 -23.62 -49.90
N GLU A 312 22.63 -22.97 -50.68
CA GLU A 312 22.65 -23.05 -52.14
C GLU A 312 24.04 -23.44 -52.69
N GLU A 313 24.52 -24.67 -52.40
CA GLU A 313 25.42 -25.43 -53.29
C GLU A 313 25.16 -26.94 -53.26
#